data_AF-A0A124FLL8-F1
#
_entry.id   AF-A0A124FLL8-F1
#
_cell.length_a   1.000
_cell.length_b   1.000
_cell.length_c   1.000
_cell.angle_alpha   90.00
_cell.angle_beta   90.00
_cell.angle_gamma   90.00
#
_symmetry.space_group_name_H-M   'P 1'
#
loop_
_entity.id
_entity.type
_entity.pdbx_description
1 polymer ?
#
loop_
_entity_poly.entity_id
_entity_poly.type
_entity_poly.pdbx_seq_one_letter_code
_entity_poly.pdbx_strand_id
1 'polypeptide(L)'
;VAVVQGDVVNLRSGPGTNYQVTGQVTRGTRLEVLGKSGSWYKIVYAGGKTSWIAGWLVKVENTGAYKPPAQSPSTPTNPSVGKQVAVVQGDVVNLRSGPGTNYQITARTTRGAELEVLGKSGDWYKIAYAGGKTSWIAGWLVKVKTVPVPAPPPQRGSGRPVFELAAETGEGKVVLQIRTPVPVSYKILTLGNPDRLVIDLTGLPDGDLPPGGTLSSPLVTDIRTGWFQRDPMVARVACDLGTSRHAVRYRDTLKDDGQTLEVQLLAVDARRDGKIVLDPGHGGSDPGAIGRAGIREKDVNLAVALECARLLREQGFEVVLTRDADYDLDLYERTEIANGEEATVFVSIHSNSNPDPSKQGVSTYYYAPADDPVLGPQAEQRRQLAECIQDALVAATGRPDLGLYQAKFAVLRTSAMPSVLVEIAFLSNPEEENLLGQEWFQKQAAKAIAQGIISYFAGVN
;
A
#
# COMPACT_ATOMS: atom_id res chain seq x y z
N VAL A 1 34.80 34.65 -6.60
CA VAL A 1 33.94 34.45 -5.40
C VAL A 1 32.75 35.41 -5.49
N ALA A 2 31.55 35.00 -5.11
CA ALA A 2 30.36 35.85 -5.03
C ALA A 2 30.15 36.31 -3.57
N VAL A 3 30.08 37.62 -3.33
CA VAL A 3 29.86 38.22 -2.01
C VAL A 3 28.43 38.71 -1.92
N VAL A 4 27.66 38.16 -0.99
CA VAL A 4 26.23 38.46 -0.81
C VAL A 4 26.02 39.92 -0.36
N GLN A 5 25.18 40.65 -1.08
CA GLN A 5 24.92 42.08 -0.83
C GLN A 5 23.57 42.34 -0.14
N GLY A 6 22.62 41.41 -0.24
CA GLY A 6 21.33 41.50 0.46
C GLY A 6 21.39 40.93 1.88
N ASP A 7 20.55 41.44 2.78
CA ASP A 7 20.54 41.04 4.20
C ASP A 7 20.24 39.55 4.39
N VAL A 8 19.27 39.02 3.64
CA VAL A 8 19.01 37.58 3.49
C VAL A 8 18.71 37.29 2.02
N VAL A 9 19.46 36.36 1.42
CA VAL A 9 19.34 35.97 0.01
C VAL A 9 19.04 34.48 -0.10
N ASN A 10 18.01 34.15 -0.88
CA ASN A 10 17.62 32.78 -1.16
C ASN A 10 18.60 32.10 -2.11
N LEU A 11 19.02 30.89 -1.76
CA LEU A 11 19.68 29.93 -2.63
C LEU A 11 18.62 29.00 -3.25
N ARG A 12 18.79 28.61 -4.51
CA ARG A 12 17.79 27.84 -5.27
C ARG A 12 18.34 26.59 -5.93
N SER A 13 17.47 25.64 -6.24
CA SER A 13 17.81 24.39 -6.93
C SER A 13 18.18 24.59 -8.40
N GLY A 14 17.80 25.71 -9.02
CA GLY A 14 18.12 26.04 -10.41
C GLY A 14 18.20 27.55 -10.69
N PRO A 15 18.68 27.96 -11.89
CA PRO A 15 18.93 29.35 -12.26
C PRO A 15 17.65 30.11 -12.64
N GLY A 16 16.77 30.33 -11.66
CA GLY A 16 15.52 31.06 -11.85
C GLY A 16 14.73 31.24 -10.55
N THR A 17 13.87 32.25 -10.49
CA THR A 17 13.03 32.52 -9.31
C THR A 17 11.91 31.51 -9.11
N ASN A 18 11.59 30.72 -10.14
CA ASN A 18 10.62 29.63 -10.12
C ASN A 18 11.17 28.31 -9.55
N TYR A 19 12.49 28.20 -9.34
CA TYR A 19 13.12 27.01 -8.75
C TYR A 19 13.00 27.02 -7.22
N GLN A 20 12.90 25.83 -6.62
CA GLN A 20 12.74 25.64 -5.18
C GLN A 20 13.89 26.30 -4.39
N VAL A 21 13.56 26.93 -3.27
CA VAL A 21 14.56 27.52 -2.35
C VAL A 21 15.23 26.38 -1.57
N THR A 22 16.53 26.25 -1.70
CA THR A 22 17.33 25.18 -1.08
C THR A 22 18.11 25.64 0.15
N GLY A 23 18.15 26.96 0.41
CA GLY A 23 18.82 27.54 1.57
C GLY A 23 18.76 29.06 1.55
N GLN A 24 19.32 29.70 2.58
CA GLN A 24 19.47 31.16 2.66
C GLN A 24 20.86 31.52 3.14
N VAL A 25 21.38 32.64 2.66
CA VAL A 25 22.67 33.21 3.05
C VAL A 25 22.51 34.68 3.37
N THR A 26 23.31 35.18 4.30
CA THR A 26 23.22 36.58 4.76
C THR A 26 24.29 37.44 4.11
N ARG A 27 24.09 38.76 4.18
CA ARG A 27 25.03 39.77 3.70
C ARG A 27 26.46 39.51 4.16
N GLY A 28 27.42 39.70 3.26
CA GLY A 28 28.84 39.46 3.50
C GLY A 28 29.28 38.00 3.35
N THR A 29 28.35 37.06 3.21
CA THR A 29 28.68 35.65 2.94
C THR A 29 29.45 35.54 1.61
N ARG A 30 30.59 34.85 1.63
CA ARG A 30 31.46 34.64 0.46
C ARG A 30 31.26 33.21 -0.05
N LEU A 31 30.84 33.08 -1.31
CA LEU A 31 30.51 31.81 -1.94
C LEU A 31 31.42 31.56 -3.14
N GLU A 32 31.98 30.35 -3.23
CA GLU A 32 32.71 29.93 -4.42
C GLU A 32 31.76 29.84 -5.60
N VAL A 33 32.15 30.39 -6.76
CA VAL A 33 31.35 30.37 -7.98
C VAL A 33 31.90 29.31 -8.90
N LEU A 34 31.08 28.31 -9.23
CA LEU A 34 31.42 27.20 -10.12
C LEU A 34 31.03 27.46 -11.57
N GLY A 35 30.10 28.39 -11.81
CA GLY A 35 29.62 28.70 -13.16
C GLY A 35 28.50 29.73 -13.16
N LYS A 36 28.08 30.15 -14.36
CA LYS A 36 27.02 31.13 -14.58
C LYS A 36 26.04 30.60 -15.62
N SER A 37 24.74 30.81 -15.39
CA SER A 37 23.68 30.57 -16.38
C SER A 37 22.69 31.73 -16.32
N GLY A 38 22.58 32.47 -17.43
CA GLY A 38 21.84 33.74 -17.47
C GLY A 38 22.32 34.71 -16.38
N SER A 39 21.38 35.25 -15.61
CA SER A 39 21.66 36.17 -14.48
C SER A 39 21.91 35.46 -13.15
N TRP A 40 22.25 34.17 -13.15
CA TRP A 40 22.44 33.36 -11.94
C TRP A 40 23.83 32.73 -11.87
N TYR A 41 24.36 32.60 -10.65
CA TYR A 41 25.63 31.93 -10.37
C TYR A 41 25.40 30.61 -9.66
N LYS A 42 26.05 29.54 -10.14
CA LYS A 42 26.15 28.25 -9.45
C LYS A 42 27.26 28.37 -8.41
N ILE A 43 26.95 28.04 -7.16
CA ILE A 43 27.85 28.24 -6.02
C ILE A 43 28.02 26.97 -5.19
N VAL A 44 29.11 26.89 -4.44
CA VAL A 44 29.28 25.92 -3.34
C VAL A 44 28.89 26.58 -2.02
N TYR A 45 28.08 25.90 -1.21
CA TYR A 45 27.73 26.34 0.14
C TYR A 45 27.77 25.14 1.12
N ALA A 46 27.83 25.46 2.43
CA ALA A 46 27.76 24.56 3.59
C ALA A 46 27.96 23.05 3.31
N GLY A 47 29.14 22.52 3.66
CA GLY A 47 29.44 21.08 3.52
C GLY A 47 29.68 20.60 2.08
N GLY A 48 30.03 21.51 1.16
CA GLY A 48 30.38 21.16 -0.22
C GLY A 48 29.18 21.00 -1.19
N LYS A 49 27.96 21.34 -0.76
CA LYS A 49 26.76 21.25 -1.59
C LYS A 49 26.71 22.38 -2.62
N THR A 50 26.13 22.11 -3.80
CA THR A 50 25.97 23.14 -4.84
C THR A 50 24.54 23.71 -4.88
N SER A 51 24.41 25.00 -5.20
CA SER A 51 23.13 25.70 -5.34
C SER A 51 23.25 26.92 -6.26
N TRP A 52 22.16 27.63 -6.50
CA TRP A 52 22.09 28.80 -7.37
C TRP A 52 21.74 30.07 -6.60
N ILE A 53 22.45 31.17 -6.88
CA ILE A 53 22.18 32.48 -6.32
C ILE A 53 21.98 33.52 -7.42
N ALA A 54 21.05 34.44 -7.19
CA ALA A 54 20.73 35.51 -8.13
C ALA A 54 21.89 36.50 -8.26
N GLY A 55 22.35 36.74 -9.49
CA GLY A 55 23.53 37.55 -9.78
C GLY A 55 23.40 39.02 -9.39
N TRP A 56 22.17 39.56 -9.36
CA TRP A 56 21.91 40.93 -8.92
C TRP A 56 21.90 41.12 -7.40
N LEU A 57 22.03 40.03 -6.61
CA LEU A 57 22.10 40.07 -5.15
C LEU A 57 23.51 39.81 -4.62
N VAL A 58 24.50 39.68 -5.51
CA VAL A 58 25.89 39.39 -5.18
C VAL A 58 26.83 40.32 -5.94
N LYS A 59 27.95 40.67 -5.31
CA LYS A 59 29.09 41.30 -5.99
C LYS A 59 30.12 40.22 -6.27
N VAL A 60 30.45 40.00 -7.53
CA VAL A 60 31.47 39.02 -7.90
C VAL A 60 32.85 39.67 -7.88
N GLU A 61 33.76 39.07 -7.11
CA GLU A 61 35.15 39.49 -7.00
C GLU A 61 36.03 38.41 -7.63
N ASN A 62 36.91 38.81 -8.56
CA ASN A 62 37.97 37.97 -9.10
C ASN A 62 39.15 37.96 -8.13
N THR A 63 39.05 37.10 -7.13
CA THR A 63 40.15 36.77 -6.22
C THR A 63 40.58 35.34 -6.51
N GLY A 64 41.87 35.13 -6.81
CA GLY A 64 42.47 33.81 -6.98
C GLY A 64 42.17 32.86 -5.81
N ALA A 65 42.27 31.55 -6.09
CA ALA A 65 41.88 30.41 -5.27
C ALA A 65 41.75 30.67 -3.75
N TYR A 66 40.50 30.71 -3.26
CA TYR A 66 40.18 30.74 -1.83
C TYR A 66 40.08 29.31 -1.31
N LYS A 67 40.84 28.98 -0.26
CA LYS A 67 40.83 27.68 0.45
C LYS A 67 40.20 27.88 1.84
N PRO A 68 39.21 27.08 2.27
CA PRO A 68 38.54 27.31 3.56
C PRO A 68 39.45 26.97 4.75
N PRO A 69 39.29 27.62 5.93
CA PRO A 69 40.16 27.39 7.09
C PRO A 69 39.84 26.07 7.82
N ALA A 70 40.89 25.43 8.33
CA ALA A 70 40.86 24.20 9.11
C ALA A 70 40.45 24.42 10.58
N GLN A 71 39.85 23.38 11.19
CA GLN A 71 39.46 23.30 12.61
C GLN A 71 40.65 23.26 13.57
N SER A 72 40.47 23.76 14.80
CA SER A 72 41.14 23.34 16.06
C SER A 72 40.46 24.02 17.26
N PRO A 73 40.60 23.53 18.52
CA PRO A 73 40.58 22.16 19.05
C PRO A 73 39.49 21.97 20.14
N SER A 74 39.20 20.72 20.49
CA SER A 74 38.32 20.33 21.60
C SER A 74 39.01 20.40 22.97
N THR A 75 38.28 20.84 24.01
CA THR A 75 38.44 20.37 25.41
C THR A 75 37.22 20.77 26.25
N PRO A 76 36.98 20.12 27.41
CA PRO A 76 35.76 19.37 27.68
C PRO A 76 34.77 20.14 28.55
N THR A 77 33.48 19.84 28.45
CA THR A 77 32.53 19.77 29.58
C THR A 77 31.14 19.41 29.07
N ASN A 78 30.54 18.39 29.69
CA ASN A 78 29.09 18.20 29.68
C ASN A 78 28.44 19.43 30.35
N PRO A 79 27.42 20.02 29.72
CA PRO A 79 26.14 20.07 30.41
C PRO A 79 25.00 19.60 29.51
N SER A 80 24.13 18.79 30.09
CA SER A 80 22.84 18.35 29.54
C SER A 80 21.98 19.56 29.16
N VAL A 81 21.92 19.89 27.87
CA VAL A 81 21.01 20.91 27.36
C VAL A 81 19.61 20.30 27.31
N GLY A 82 18.69 20.82 28.14
CA GLY A 82 17.29 20.40 28.13
C GLY A 82 16.59 20.69 26.80
N LYS A 83 15.64 19.84 26.42
CA LYS A 83 14.82 19.97 25.21
C LYS A 83 13.76 21.05 25.40
N GLN A 84 13.55 21.92 24.41
CA GLN A 84 12.48 22.93 24.45
C GLN A 84 11.17 22.35 23.92
N VAL A 85 10.09 22.58 24.67
CA VAL A 85 8.73 22.12 24.34
C VAL A 85 7.78 23.30 24.37
N ALA A 86 7.00 23.48 23.31
CA ALA A 86 5.93 24.46 23.20
C ALA A 86 4.60 23.83 23.63
N VAL A 87 4.03 24.32 24.75
CA VAL A 87 2.74 23.87 25.26
C VAL A 87 1.63 24.78 24.72
N VAL A 88 0.71 24.21 23.94
CA VAL A 88 -0.36 24.94 23.25
C VAL A 88 -1.37 25.52 24.24
N GLN A 89 -1.68 26.81 24.13
CA GLN A 89 -2.56 27.54 25.05
C GLN A 89 -3.96 27.84 24.47
N GLY A 90 -4.13 27.79 23.15
CA GLY A 90 -5.42 28.01 22.47
C GLY A 90 -6.19 26.71 22.25
N ASP A 91 -7.54 26.79 22.25
CA ASP A 91 -8.40 25.61 22.13
C ASP A 91 -8.19 24.84 20.83
N VAL A 92 -8.05 25.57 19.71
CA VAL A 92 -7.62 25.04 18.41
C VAL A 92 -6.61 26.01 17.80
N VAL A 93 -5.40 25.53 17.52
CA VAL A 93 -4.28 26.32 16.98
C VAL A 93 -3.84 25.74 15.63
N ASN A 94 -3.72 26.62 14.64
CA ASN A 94 -3.24 26.24 13.30
C ASN A 94 -1.71 26.08 13.29
N LEU A 95 -1.26 24.97 12.71
CA LEU A 95 0.13 24.71 12.37
C LEU A 95 0.34 25.05 10.89
N ARG A 96 1.41 25.77 10.55
CA ARG A 96 1.60 26.35 9.21
C ARG A 96 2.89 25.89 8.54
N SER A 97 2.90 25.92 7.21
CA SER A 97 4.07 25.53 6.41
C SER A 97 5.27 26.48 6.56
N GLY A 98 5.08 27.67 7.14
CA GLY A 98 6.13 28.64 7.40
C GLY A 98 5.78 29.64 8.52
N PRO A 99 6.76 30.46 8.95
CA PRO A 99 6.63 31.38 10.08
C PRO A 99 5.85 32.66 9.70
N GLY A 100 4.53 32.54 9.57
CA GLY A 100 3.64 33.67 9.27
C GLY A 100 2.18 33.25 9.07
N THR A 101 1.25 34.19 9.26
CA THR A 101 -0.21 33.93 9.08
C THR A 101 -0.63 33.76 7.62
N ASN A 102 0.23 34.14 6.68
CA ASN A 102 0.05 33.98 5.23
C ASN A 102 0.49 32.60 4.71
N TYR A 103 1.15 31.77 5.53
CA TYR A 103 1.53 30.42 5.13
C TYR A 103 0.36 29.44 5.28
N GLN A 104 0.33 28.43 4.41
CA GLN A 104 -0.74 27.42 4.37
C GLN A 104 -0.84 26.67 5.71
N ILE A 105 -2.07 26.41 6.15
CA ILE A 105 -2.33 25.59 7.33
C ILE A 105 -2.05 24.14 6.95
N THR A 106 -1.08 23.52 7.59
CA THR A 106 -0.68 22.12 7.34
C THR A 106 -1.36 21.15 8.30
N ALA A 107 -1.75 21.62 9.48
CA ALA A 107 -2.44 20.83 10.50
C ALA A 107 -3.08 21.76 11.55
N ARG A 108 -3.85 21.18 12.47
CA ARG A 108 -4.35 21.85 13.68
C ARG A 108 -3.97 21.03 14.92
N THR A 109 -3.80 21.73 16.03
CA THR A 109 -3.53 21.14 17.34
C THR A 109 -4.43 21.81 18.38
N THR A 110 -4.49 21.28 19.60
CA THR A 110 -5.41 21.73 20.64
C THR A 110 -4.68 22.08 21.93
N ARG A 111 -5.36 22.80 22.82
CA ARG A 111 -4.83 23.22 24.12
C ARG A 111 -4.23 22.03 24.88
N GLY A 112 -3.06 22.25 25.48
CA GLY A 112 -2.34 21.25 26.27
C GLY A 112 -1.42 20.33 25.44
N ALA A 113 -1.51 20.35 24.11
CA ALA A 113 -0.56 19.62 23.28
C ALA A 113 0.87 20.12 23.51
N GLU A 114 1.81 19.18 23.63
CA GLU A 114 3.22 19.45 23.85
C GLU A 114 4.00 19.14 22.57
N LEU A 115 4.57 20.18 21.95
CA LEU A 115 5.27 20.08 20.67
C LEU A 115 6.75 20.41 20.86
N GLU A 116 7.64 19.54 20.40
CA GLU A 116 9.07 19.79 20.44
C GLU A 116 9.43 21.01 19.60
N VAL A 117 10.19 21.95 20.18
CA VAL A 117 10.71 23.12 19.48
C VAL A 117 12.04 22.77 18.83
N LEU A 118 12.05 22.82 17.50
CA LEU A 118 13.22 22.55 16.66
C LEU A 118 13.98 23.82 16.26
N GLY A 119 13.35 24.99 16.42
CA GLY A 119 13.94 26.29 16.09
C GLY A 119 12.94 27.43 16.20
N LYS A 120 13.42 28.66 15.98
CA LYS A 120 12.62 29.89 16.03
C LYS A 120 12.97 30.79 14.85
N SER A 121 11.97 31.44 14.25
CA SER A 121 12.13 32.47 13.23
C SER A 121 11.11 33.58 13.47
N GLY A 122 11.60 34.78 13.80
CA GLY A 122 10.74 35.84 14.33
C GLY A 122 9.96 35.36 15.55
N ASP A 123 8.65 35.61 15.57
CA ASP A 123 7.75 35.17 16.65
C ASP A 123 7.18 33.77 16.45
N TRP A 124 7.74 32.96 15.55
CA TRP A 124 7.25 31.62 15.24
C TRP A 124 8.24 30.54 15.66
N TYR A 125 7.70 29.45 16.22
CA TYR A 125 8.48 28.26 16.57
C TYR A 125 8.30 27.19 15.49
N LYS A 126 9.41 26.65 15.00
CA LYS A 126 9.40 25.43 14.21
C LYS A 126 9.26 24.26 15.16
N ILE A 127 8.28 23.41 14.93
CA ILE A 127 7.95 22.29 15.80
C ILE A 127 7.98 20.95 15.08
N ALA A 128 8.29 19.88 15.81
CA ALA A 128 8.01 18.52 15.38
C ALA A 128 6.56 18.18 15.73
N TYR A 129 5.84 17.53 14.81
CA TYR A 129 4.52 16.96 15.07
C TYR A 129 4.38 15.59 14.38
N ALA A 130 3.36 14.82 14.77
CA ALA A 130 3.09 13.43 14.40
C ALA A 130 3.74 12.91 13.09
N GLY A 131 4.38 11.75 13.17
CA GLY A 131 4.99 11.05 12.02
C GLY A 131 6.27 11.71 11.48
N GLY A 132 7.05 12.37 12.34
CA GLY A 132 8.35 12.99 11.98
C GLY A 132 8.24 14.26 11.12
N LYS A 133 7.03 14.80 10.94
CA LYS A 133 6.80 16.02 10.15
C LYS A 133 7.15 17.27 10.96
N THR A 134 7.52 18.35 10.27
CA THR A 134 7.76 19.66 10.90
C THR A 134 6.75 20.68 10.43
N SER A 135 6.38 21.61 11.31
CA SER A 135 5.48 22.72 11.00
C SER A 135 5.83 23.95 11.85
N TRP A 136 5.11 25.05 11.69
CA TRP A 136 5.32 26.29 12.41
C TRP A 136 4.10 26.67 13.25
N ILE A 137 4.33 27.06 14.50
CA ILE A 137 3.30 27.54 15.43
C ILE A 137 3.65 28.95 15.90
N ALA A 138 2.63 29.78 16.06
CA ALA A 138 2.80 31.15 16.50
C ALA A 138 3.17 31.20 17.99
N GLY A 139 4.22 31.95 18.32
CA GLY A 139 4.79 32.04 19.67
C GLY A 139 3.83 32.60 20.71
N TRP A 140 2.89 33.47 20.32
CA TRP A 140 1.86 34.00 21.21
C TRP A 140 0.74 33.01 21.55
N LEU A 141 0.73 31.81 20.95
CA LEU A 141 -0.25 30.75 21.21
C LEU A 141 0.33 29.58 22.02
N VAL A 142 1.59 29.67 22.45
CA VAL A 142 2.29 28.60 23.16
C VAL A 142 3.06 29.14 24.36
N LYS A 143 3.21 28.32 25.39
CA LYS A 143 4.16 28.54 26.49
C LYS A 143 5.33 27.59 26.32
N VAL A 144 6.53 28.11 26.10
CA VAL A 144 7.73 27.26 25.95
C VAL A 144 8.31 26.93 27.32
N LYS A 145 8.55 25.64 27.58
CA LYS A 145 9.25 25.13 28.76
C LYS A 145 10.46 24.32 28.33
N THR A 146 11.50 24.33 29.15
CA THR A 146 12.66 23.44 28.99
C THR A 146 12.41 22.18 29.81
N VAL A 147 12.44 21.02 29.18
CA VAL A 147 12.33 19.71 29.86
C VAL A 147 13.70 19.02 29.89
N PRO A 148 14.11 18.44 31.02
CA PRO A 148 15.33 17.64 31.10
C PRO A 148 15.24 16.46 30.12
N VAL A 149 16.30 16.21 29.36
CA VAL A 149 16.40 14.99 28.54
C VAL A 149 16.69 13.83 29.49
N PRO A 150 15.86 12.77 29.54
CA PRO A 150 16.16 11.60 30.37
C PRO A 150 17.48 10.98 29.92
N ALA A 151 18.31 10.59 30.89
CA ALA A 151 19.59 9.96 30.62
C ALA A 151 19.39 8.67 29.80
N PRO A 152 20.20 8.43 28.74
CA PRO A 152 20.11 7.20 27.99
C PRO A 152 20.38 5.99 28.91
N PRO A 153 19.68 4.85 28.73
CA PRO A 153 19.94 3.65 29.50
C PRO A 153 21.40 3.19 29.31
N PRO A 154 21.99 2.49 30.30
CA PRO A 154 23.41 2.14 30.29
C PRO A 154 23.76 1.31 29.05
N GLN A 155 24.70 1.80 28.24
CA GLN A 155 25.15 1.15 27.02
C GLN A 155 25.98 -0.11 27.35
N ARG A 156 25.50 -1.28 26.92
CA ARG A 156 26.34 -2.46 26.69
C ARG A 156 26.79 -2.46 25.23
N GLY A 157 28.10 -2.51 25.02
CA GLY A 157 28.73 -2.94 23.75
C GLY A 157 29.03 -1.83 22.75
N SER A 158 30.32 -1.67 22.45
CA SER A 158 30.91 -0.70 21.52
C SER A 158 30.76 -1.11 20.04
N GLY A 159 29.53 -1.17 19.53
CA GLY A 159 29.26 -1.30 18.08
C GLY A 159 28.71 0.00 17.52
N ARG A 160 29.17 0.44 16.34
CA ARG A 160 28.41 1.45 15.56
C ARG A 160 27.01 0.89 15.31
N PRO A 161 25.93 1.68 15.37
CA PRO A 161 24.61 1.18 14.99
C PRO A 161 24.68 0.72 13.52
N VAL A 162 24.40 -0.55 13.27
CA VAL A 162 24.38 -1.18 11.94
C VAL A 162 22.92 -1.39 11.54
N PHE A 163 22.65 -1.50 10.24
CA PHE A 163 21.37 -2.03 9.79
C PHE A 163 21.30 -3.51 10.23
N GLU A 164 20.39 -3.82 11.16
CA GLU A 164 20.09 -5.17 11.62
C GLU A 164 18.69 -5.59 11.16
N LEU A 165 18.55 -6.88 10.82
CA LEU A 165 17.29 -7.51 10.49
C LEU A 165 17.19 -8.80 11.31
N ALA A 166 16.13 -8.92 12.11
CA ALA A 166 15.78 -10.13 12.83
C ALA A 166 14.36 -10.56 12.49
N ALA A 167 14.12 -11.87 12.50
CA ALA A 167 12.81 -12.46 12.27
C ALA A 167 12.53 -13.52 13.33
N GLU A 168 11.36 -13.45 13.97
CA GLU A 168 10.90 -14.41 14.96
C GLU A 168 9.61 -15.07 14.45
N THR A 169 9.55 -16.40 14.51
CA THR A 169 8.36 -17.17 14.16
C THR A 169 7.51 -17.45 15.39
N GLY A 170 6.20 -17.41 15.22
CA GLY A 170 5.24 -17.88 16.21
C GLY A 170 4.08 -18.61 15.53
N GLU A 171 3.18 -19.18 16.32
CA GLU A 171 1.99 -19.84 15.78
C GLU A 171 1.15 -18.84 14.97
N GLY A 172 0.99 -19.10 13.67
CA GLY A 172 0.26 -18.23 12.74
C GLY A 172 0.86 -16.84 12.53
N LYS A 173 2.12 -16.58 12.91
CA LYS A 173 2.72 -15.24 12.78
C LYS A 173 4.22 -15.26 12.53
N VAL A 174 4.71 -14.20 11.89
CA VAL A 174 6.14 -13.89 11.74
C VAL A 174 6.35 -12.43 12.14
N VAL A 175 7.27 -12.14 13.04
CA VAL A 175 7.61 -10.77 13.45
C VAL A 175 8.98 -10.41 12.93
N LEU A 176 9.06 -9.36 12.11
CA LEU A 176 10.29 -8.77 11.64
C LEU A 176 10.66 -7.59 12.55
N GLN A 177 11.91 -7.54 12.99
CA GLN A 177 12.50 -6.37 13.61
C GLN A 177 13.60 -5.83 12.72
N ILE A 178 13.39 -4.63 12.19
CA ILE A 178 14.33 -3.91 11.33
C ILE A 178 14.88 -2.75 12.16
N ARG A 179 16.18 -2.77 12.44
CA ARG A 179 16.87 -1.67 13.11
C ARG A 179 17.80 -0.99 12.12
N THR A 180 17.68 0.32 11.98
CA THR A 180 18.46 1.12 11.03
C THR A 180 19.43 2.05 11.77
N PRO A 181 20.56 2.43 11.14
CA PRO A 181 21.55 3.31 11.76
C PRO A 181 21.09 4.78 11.88
N VAL A 182 20.03 5.14 11.16
CA VAL A 182 19.43 6.47 11.11
C VAL A 182 17.92 6.35 11.02
N PRO A 183 17.16 7.40 11.40
CA PRO A 183 15.71 7.41 11.19
C PRO A 183 15.34 7.23 9.72
N VAL A 184 14.31 6.41 9.46
CA VAL A 184 13.84 6.09 8.09
C VAL A 184 12.36 6.42 7.90
N SER A 185 11.97 6.57 6.63
CA SER A 185 10.57 6.46 6.20
C SER A 185 10.39 5.17 5.42
N TYR A 186 9.21 4.56 5.48
CA TYR A 186 8.97 3.27 4.85
C TYR A 186 7.63 3.17 4.12
N LYS A 187 7.54 2.20 3.21
CA LYS A 187 6.32 1.78 2.54
C LYS A 187 6.26 0.25 2.51
N ILE A 188 5.10 -0.31 2.86
CA ILE A 188 4.84 -1.75 2.74
C ILE A 188 3.88 -1.99 1.57
N LEU A 189 4.16 -3.01 0.77
CA LEU A 189 3.32 -3.45 -0.35
C LEU A 189 3.43 -4.95 -0.56
N THR A 190 2.41 -5.56 -1.15
CA THR A 190 2.43 -6.97 -1.55
C THR A 190 2.65 -7.08 -3.06
N LEU A 191 3.49 -8.03 -3.47
CA LEU A 191 3.69 -8.40 -4.88
C LEU A 191 3.16 -9.81 -5.11
N GLY A 192 2.76 -10.10 -6.35
CA GLY A 192 2.47 -11.47 -6.81
C GLY A 192 3.51 -11.97 -7.80
N ASN A 193 3.51 -13.29 -8.04
CA ASN A 193 4.36 -13.98 -9.02
C ASN A 193 5.89 -13.80 -8.81
N PRO A 194 6.49 -14.33 -7.71
CA PRO A 194 5.87 -15.03 -6.59
C PRO A 194 5.31 -14.07 -5.53
N ASP A 195 4.46 -14.59 -4.65
CA ASP A 195 3.85 -13.80 -3.58
C ASP A 195 4.89 -13.31 -2.56
N ARG A 196 4.92 -11.99 -2.34
CA ARG A 196 5.87 -11.33 -1.44
C ARG A 196 5.22 -10.21 -0.65
N LEU A 197 5.64 -10.03 0.60
CA LEU A 197 5.49 -8.77 1.32
C LEU A 197 6.81 -8.00 1.25
N VAL A 198 6.75 -6.75 0.82
CA VAL A 198 7.92 -5.93 0.54
C VAL A 198 7.87 -4.65 1.35
N ILE A 199 8.99 -4.34 2.02
CA ILE A 199 9.19 -3.15 2.85
C ILE A 199 10.30 -2.32 2.21
N ASP A 200 9.92 -1.18 1.64
CA ASP A 200 10.84 -0.20 1.08
C ASP A 200 11.20 0.84 2.13
N LEU A 201 12.48 0.95 2.46
CA LEU A 201 13.05 1.90 3.43
C LEU A 201 13.78 3.02 2.69
N THR A 202 13.51 4.25 3.08
CA THR A 202 14.08 5.48 2.51
C THR A 202 14.72 6.33 3.59
N GLY A 203 15.78 7.06 3.22
CA GLY A 203 16.58 7.86 4.17
C GLY A 203 17.82 7.16 4.73
N LEU A 204 18.06 5.91 4.32
CA LEU A 204 19.29 5.19 4.66
C LEU A 204 20.50 5.74 3.90
N PRO A 205 21.68 5.84 4.55
CA PRO A 205 22.93 6.09 3.86
C PRO A 205 23.37 4.85 3.06
N ASP A 206 24.28 5.04 2.10
CA ASP A 206 24.90 3.92 1.40
C ASP A 206 25.69 3.04 2.37
N GLY A 207 25.68 1.74 2.10
CA GLY A 207 26.31 0.74 2.95
C GLY A 207 25.81 -0.68 2.70
N ASP A 208 26.34 -1.59 3.49
CA ASP A 208 25.94 -2.99 3.48
C ASP A 208 24.57 -3.16 4.14
N LEU A 209 23.74 -3.99 3.53
CA LEU A 209 22.47 -4.43 4.11
C LEU A 209 22.69 -5.75 4.84
N PRO A 210 22.00 -6.01 5.96
CA PRO A 210 22.12 -7.30 6.63
C PRO A 210 21.70 -8.40 5.66
N PRO A 211 22.32 -9.59 5.71
CA PRO A 211 21.88 -10.69 4.87
C PRO A 211 20.44 -11.06 5.22
N GLY A 212 19.70 -11.46 4.18
CA GLY A 212 18.46 -12.18 4.34
C GLY A 212 18.68 -13.59 4.90
N GLY A 213 17.62 -14.40 4.91
CA GLY A 213 17.72 -15.79 5.32
C GLY A 213 16.42 -16.56 5.15
N THR A 214 16.57 -17.88 5.02
CA THR A 214 15.46 -18.82 4.98
C THR A 214 14.82 -18.92 6.36
N LEU A 215 13.49 -18.86 6.40
CA LEU A 215 12.72 -18.97 7.62
C LEU A 215 11.89 -20.26 7.55
N SER A 216 11.98 -21.11 8.58
CA SER A 216 11.15 -22.32 8.65
C SER A 216 9.75 -21.95 9.17
N SER A 217 8.98 -21.25 8.33
CA SER A 217 7.61 -20.85 8.61
C SER A 217 6.72 -21.08 7.38
N PRO A 218 5.48 -21.58 7.57
CA PRO A 218 4.53 -21.69 6.46
C PRO A 218 4.08 -20.31 5.94
N LEU A 219 4.26 -19.23 6.71
CA LEU A 219 3.84 -17.88 6.34
C LEU A 219 4.91 -17.15 5.51
N VAL A 220 6.18 -17.27 5.89
CA VAL A 220 7.33 -16.64 5.22
C VAL A 220 8.40 -17.71 5.04
N THR A 221 8.78 -18.00 3.79
CA THR A 221 9.76 -19.04 3.46
C THR A 221 11.17 -18.47 3.37
N ASP A 222 11.32 -17.24 2.90
CA ASP A 222 12.61 -16.59 2.70
C ASP A 222 12.50 -15.09 2.94
N ILE A 223 13.56 -14.48 3.45
CA ILE A 223 13.68 -13.03 3.58
C ILE A 223 14.90 -12.59 2.81
N ARG A 224 14.77 -11.54 2.01
CA ARG A 224 15.82 -10.97 1.18
C ARG A 224 15.97 -9.49 1.41
N THR A 225 17.17 -9.01 1.25
CA THR A 225 17.51 -7.60 1.36
C THR A 225 18.26 -7.14 0.12
N GLY A 226 17.98 -5.94 -0.35
CA GLY A 226 18.71 -5.37 -1.48
C GLY A 226 18.45 -3.89 -1.66
N TRP A 227 19.39 -3.21 -2.30
CA TRP A 227 19.16 -1.85 -2.77
C TRP A 227 18.24 -1.90 -4.00
N PHE A 228 16.97 -1.62 -3.80
CA PHE A 228 15.98 -1.56 -4.89
C PHE A 228 16.29 -0.41 -5.86
N GLN A 229 16.76 0.71 -5.31
CA GLN A 229 17.18 1.88 -6.08
C GLN A 229 18.34 2.57 -5.34
N ARG A 230 19.29 3.14 -6.10
CA ARG A 230 20.45 3.87 -5.56
C ARG A 230 20.28 5.39 -5.62
N ASP A 231 19.35 5.92 -6.42
CA ASP A 231 19.07 7.35 -6.54
C ASP A 231 17.58 7.64 -6.81
N PRO A 232 16.77 8.05 -5.82
CA PRO A 232 17.14 8.10 -4.40
C PRO A 232 17.41 6.71 -3.83
N MET A 233 18.16 6.64 -2.73
CA MET A 233 18.46 5.37 -2.07
C MET A 233 17.20 4.74 -1.45
N VAL A 234 16.90 3.53 -1.89
CA VAL A 234 15.81 2.70 -1.37
C VAL A 234 16.35 1.31 -1.06
N ALA A 235 16.40 0.95 0.22
CA ALA A 235 16.65 -0.43 0.63
C ALA A 235 15.32 -1.17 0.68
N ARG A 236 15.31 -2.43 0.24
CA ARG A 236 14.13 -3.28 0.20
C ARG A 236 14.37 -4.52 1.05
N VAL A 237 13.46 -4.78 1.98
CA VAL A 237 13.32 -6.08 2.66
C VAL A 237 12.13 -6.79 2.02
N ALA A 238 12.35 -7.93 1.39
CA ALA A 238 11.33 -8.74 0.74
C ALA A 238 11.16 -10.07 1.47
N CYS A 239 9.94 -10.36 1.91
CA CYS A 239 9.56 -11.64 2.50
C CYS A 239 8.85 -12.46 1.43
N ASP A 240 9.46 -13.55 0.97
CA ASP A 240 8.81 -14.55 0.13
C ASP A 240 7.78 -15.28 0.99
N LEU A 241 6.53 -15.28 0.55
CA LEU A 241 5.43 -15.87 1.30
C LEU A 241 5.32 -17.36 0.98
N GLY A 242 5.13 -18.19 2.00
CA GLY A 242 4.86 -19.63 1.84
C GLY A 242 3.39 -19.94 1.53
N THR A 243 2.58 -18.90 1.41
CA THR A 243 1.13 -18.94 1.20
C THR A 243 0.72 -17.78 0.30
N SER A 244 -0.56 -17.72 -0.10
CA SER A 244 -1.09 -16.59 -0.85
C SER A 244 -0.87 -15.28 -0.10
N ARG A 245 -0.49 -14.22 -0.82
CA ARG A 245 -0.50 -12.84 -0.28
C ARG A 245 -1.84 -12.42 0.30
N HIS A 246 -2.94 -13.06 -0.12
CA HIS A 246 -4.29 -12.81 0.41
C HIS A 246 -4.52 -13.43 1.79
N ALA A 247 -3.78 -14.49 2.11
CA ALA A 247 -3.78 -15.16 3.40
C ALA A 247 -2.82 -14.51 4.42
N VAL A 248 -2.32 -13.31 4.13
CA VAL A 248 -1.43 -12.56 5.02
C VAL A 248 -2.01 -11.18 5.33
N ARG A 249 -2.06 -10.83 6.61
CA ARG A 249 -2.22 -9.44 7.06
C ARG A 249 -0.94 -9.02 7.75
N TYR A 250 -0.71 -7.72 7.83
CA TYR A 250 0.41 -7.21 8.59
C TYR A 250 0.00 -6.06 9.50
N ARG A 251 0.75 -5.89 10.58
CA ARG A 251 0.76 -4.71 11.43
C ARG A 251 2.18 -4.23 11.53
N ASP A 252 2.37 -2.93 11.47
CA ASP A 252 3.67 -2.30 11.51
C ASP A 252 3.71 -1.21 12.58
N THR A 253 4.88 -1.03 13.19
CA THR A 253 5.11 0.01 14.20
C THR A 253 6.54 0.51 14.07
N LEU A 254 6.67 1.77 13.65
CA LEU A 254 7.93 2.50 13.75
C LEU A 254 8.03 3.13 15.14
N LYS A 255 9.08 2.79 15.90
CA LYS A 255 9.32 3.37 17.22
C LYS A 255 9.61 4.88 17.12
N ASP A 256 9.45 5.57 18.24
CA ASP A 256 9.63 7.04 18.34
C ASP A 256 11.04 7.52 17.91
N ASP A 257 12.03 6.63 17.96
CA ASP A 257 13.40 6.91 17.50
C ASP A 257 13.54 6.96 15.96
N GLY A 258 12.49 6.54 15.23
CA GLY A 258 12.45 6.41 13.77
C GLY A 258 13.38 5.35 13.21
N GLN A 259 14.09 4.59 14.05
CA GLN A 259 15.17 3.68 13.71
C GLN A 259 14.80 2.22 13.86
N THR A 260 13.76 1.91 14.65
CA THR A 260 13.30 0.54 14.82
C THR A 260 11.90 0.37 14.24
N LEU A 261 11.79 -0.39 13.15
CA LEU A 261 10.52 -0.80 12.55
C LEU A 261 10.23 -2.26 12.92
N GLU A 262 9.11 -2.49 13.59
CA GLU A 262 8.57 -3.82 13.80
C GLU A 262 7.47 -4.08 12.76
N VAL A 263 7.50 -5.22 12.07
CA VAL A 263 6.46 -5.65 11.13
C VAL A 263 6.01 -7.06 11.49
N GLN A 264 4.79 -7.20 11.99
CA GLN A 264 4.16 -8.46 12.31
C GLN A 264 3.31 -8.92 11.13
N LEU A 265 3.69 -10.02 10.49
CA LEU A 265 2.90 -10.75 9.52
C LEU A 265 2.05 -11.78 10.28
N LEU A 266 0.77 -11.82 9.96
CA LEU A 266 -0.21 -12.71 10.55
C LEU A 266 -0.80 -13.57 9.42
N ALA A 267 -0.79 -14.88 9.63
CA ALA A 267 -1.61 -15.78 8.84
C ALA A 267 -3.07 -15.40 9.07
N VAL A 268 -3.74 -15.02 8.00
CA VAL A 268 -5.20 -15.00 7.97
C VAL A 268 -5.60 -16.42 7.67
N ASP A 269 -6.44 -17.00 8.52
CA ASP A 269 -7.17 -18.17 8.10
C ASP A 269 -8.24 -17.71 7.11
N ALA A 270 -7.87 -17.70 5.83
CA ALA A 270 -8.77 -17.31 4.75
C ALA A 270 -10.09 -18.09 4.76
N ARG A 271 -10.15 -19.25 5.44
CA ARG A 271 -11.39 -20.03 5.64
C ARG A 271 -12.26 -19.48 6.77
N ARG A 272 -11.68 -18.95 7.86
CA ARG A 272 -12.44 -18.36 8.98
C ARG A 272 -12.83 -16.90 8.76
N ASP A 273 -12.03 -16.14 8.02
CA ASP A 273 -12.24 -14.70 7.80
C ASP A 273 -12.66 -14.35 6.35
N GLY A 274 -12.72 -15.35 5.46
CA GLY A 274 -13.11 -15.17 4.07
C GLY A 274 -14.62 -15.23 3.89
N LYS A 275 -15.27 -14.06 3.84
CA LYS A 275 -16.69 -13.98 3.49
C LYS A 275 -16.85 -14.11 1.98
N ILE A 276 -17.59 -15.12 1.54
CA ILE A 276 -17.87 -15.40 0.12
C ILE A 276 -19.30 -14.97 -0.17
N VAL A 277 -19.50 -14.19 -1.23
CA VAL A 277 -20.84 -13.94 -1.76
C VAL A 277 -21.01 -14.74 -3.05
N LEU A 278 -22.01 -15.61 -3.04
CA LEU A 278 -22.45 -16.35 -4.23
C LEU A 278 -23.70 -15.67 -4.78
N ASP A 279 -23.70 -15.41 -6.08
CA ASP A 279 -24.79 -14.75 -6.78
C ASP A 279 -25.40 -15.69 -7.82
N PRO A 280 -26.47 -16.42 -7.49
CA PRO A 280 -27.22 -17.15 -8.50
C PRO A 280 -27.91 -16.15 -9.44
N GLY A 281 -27.48 -16.11 -10.70
CA GLY A 281 -28.01 -15.19 -11.71
C GLY A 281 -29.52 -15.29 -11.89
N HIS A 282 -30.15 -14.22 -12.37
CA HIS A 282 -31.60 -14.12 -12.62
C HIS A 282 -32.44 -14.32 -11.34
N GLY A 283 -33.72 -14.73 -11.48
CA GLY A 283 -34.64 -14.96 -10.36
C GLY A 283 -35.98 -14.26 -10.55
N GLY A 284 -37.03 -14.82 -9.96
CA GLY A 284 -38.38 -14.25 -10.01
C GLY A 284 -38.94 -14.20 -11.43
N SER A 285 -39.29 -13.00 -11.87
CA SER A 285 -39.82 -12.70 -13.19
C SER A 285 -38.81 -12.87 -14.32
N ASP A 286 -37.50 -12.81 -14.02
CA ASP A 286 -36.43 -13.04 -14.98
C ASP A 286 -36.02 -14.53 -14.98
N PRO A 287 -36.39 -15.31 -16.01
CA PRO A 287 -36.02 -16.73 -16.10
C PRO A 287 -34.56 -16.95 -16.51
N GLY A 288 -33.87 -15.91 -16.99
CA GLY A 288 -32.66 -16.04 -17.80
C GLY A 288 -32.92 -16.78 -19.11
N ALA A 289 -31.91 -17.49 -19.60
CA ALA A 289 -32.07 -18.37 -20.74
C ALA A 289 -33.09 -19.49 -20.46
N ILE A 290 -33.87 -19.84 -21.48
CA ILE A 290 -34.78 -20.99 -21.44
C ILE A 290 -34.33 -21.96 -22.53
N GLY A 291 -33.93 -23.15 -22.12
CA GLY A 291 -33.58 -24.22 -23.03
C GLY A 291 -34.81 -24.79 -23.76
N ARG A 292 -34.60 -25.62 -24.78
CA ARG A 292 -35.68 -26.15 -25.63
C ARG A 292 -36.59 -27.12 -24.90
N ALA A 293 -36.08 -27.83 -23.90
CA ALA A 293 -36.84 -28.71 -23.01
C ALA A 293 -37.54 -27.93 -21.87
N GLY A 294 -37.36 -26.60 -21.81
CA GLY A 294 -38.01 -25.72 -20.85
C GLY A 294 -37.26 -25.54 -19.54
N ILE A 295 -36.00 -26.03 -19.46
CA ILE A 295 -35.12 -25.76 -18.32
C ILE A 295 -34.80 -24.27 -18.30
N ARG A 296 -34.94 -23.65 -17.13
CA ARG A 296 -34.72 -22.22 -16.94
C ARG A 296 -33.40 -22.00 -16.24
N GLU A 297 -32.65 -21.02 -16.70
CA GLU A 297 -31.34 -20.67 -16.15
C GLU A 297 -31.41 -20.34 -14.67
N LYS A 298 -32.40 -19.55 -14.25
CA LYS A 298 -32.57 -19.16 -12.85
C LYS A 298 -32.67 -20.35 -11.88
N ASP A 299 -33.26 -21.46 -12.32
CA ASP A 299 -33.52 -22.64 -11.50
C ASP A 299 -32.21 -23.44 -11.34
N VAL A 300 -31.46 -23.58 -12.44
CA VAL A 300 -30.14 -24.24 -12.43
C VAL A 300 -29.13 -23.43 -11.62
N ASN A 301 -29.05 -22.12 -11.85
CA ASN A 301 -28.14 -21.23 -11.15
C ASN A 301 -28.38 -21.28 -9.63
N LEU A 302 -29.66 -21.25 -9.20
CA LEU A 302 -30.02 -21.34 -7.78
C LEU A 302 -29.61 -22.68 -7.17
N ALA A 303 -29.90 -23.80 -7.84
CA ALA A 303 -29.56 -25.13 -7.34
C ALA A 303 -28.04 -25.30 -7.18
N VAL A 304 -27.26 -24.84 -8.16
CA VAL A 304 -25.79 -24.88 -8.12
C VAL A 304 -25.25 -23.98 -6.99
N ALA A 305 -25.78 -22.77 -6.84
CA ALA A 305 -25.34 -21.84 -5.81
C ALA A 305 -25.64 -22.33 -4.38
N LEU A 306 -26.82 -22.91 -4.15
CA LEU A 306 -27.19 -23.48 -2.84
C LEU A 306 -26.27 -24.64 -2.45
N GLU A 307 -25.99 -25.55 -3.39
CA GLU A 307 -25.07 -26.66 -3.12
C GLU A 307 -23.62 -26.17 -2.93
N CYS A 308 -23.18 -25.20 -3.73
CA CYS A 308 -21.86 -24.59 -3.58
C CYS A 308 -21.72 -23.93 -2.20
N ALA A 309 -22.75 -23.18 -1.76
CA ALA A 309 -22.79 -22.57 -0.44
C ALA A 309 -22.69 -23.61 0.68
N ARG A 310 -23.42 -24.73 0.57
CA ARG A 310 -23.34 -25.83 1.55
C ARG A 310 -21.91 -26.37 1.65
N LEU A 311 -21.28 -26.68 0.52
CA LEU A 311 -19.91 -27.22 0.45
C LEU A 311 -18.87 -26.26 1.04
N LEU A 312 -18.96 -24.97 0.72
CA LEU A 312 -18.06 -23.95 1.27
C LEU A 312 -18.26 -23.76 2.77
N ARG A 313 -19.51 -23.74 3.26
CA ARG A 313 -19.80 -23.68 4.71
C ARG A 313 -19.25 -24.89 5.46
N GLU A 314 -19.28 -26.09 4.86
CA GLU A 314 -18.64 -27.29 5.44
C GLU A 314 -17.12 -27.18 5.55
N GLN A 315 -16.48 -26.36 4.72
CA GLN A 315 -15.06 -26.03 4.82
C GLN A 315 -14.76 -24.89 5.81
N GLY A 316 -15.78 -24.34 6.45
CA GLY A 316 -15.67 -23.30 7.47
C GLY A 316 -15.84 -21.87 6.97
N PHE A 317 -16.09 -21.66 5.67
CA PHE A 317 -16.30 -20.32 5.11
C PHE A 317 -17.63 -19.71 5.54
N GLU A 318 -17.62 -18.40 5.77
CA GLU A 318 -18.85 -17.62 5.82
C GLU A 318 -19.34 -17.38 4.38
N VAL A 319 -20.58 -17.77 4.09
CA VAL A 319 -21.16 -17.67 2.76
C VAL A 319 -22.50 -16.96 2.81
N VAL A 320 -22.60 -15.88 2.04
CA VAL A 320 -23.84 -15.14 1.78
C VAL A 320 -24.30 -15.44 0.35
N LEU A 321 -25.61 -15.61 0.18
CA LEU A 321 -26.23 -15.73 -1.14
C LEU A 321 -26.93 -14.40 -1.44
N THR A 322 -26.78 -13.86 -2.66
CA THR A 322 -27.57 -12.68 -3.06
C THR A 322 -29.05 -13.01 -3.12
N ARG A 323 -29.38 -14.25 -3.50
CA ARG A 323 -30.71 -14.86 -3.32
C ARG A 323 -30.61 -16.34 -2.97
N ASP A 324 -31.51 -16.80 -2.11
CA ASP A 324 -31.61 -18.19 -1.63
C ASP A 324 -32.92 -18.88 -2.05
N ALA A 325 -33.80 -18.16 -2.75
CA ALA A 325 -35.05 -18.64 -3.32
C ALA A 325 -35.33 -17.98 -4.68
N ASP A 326 -36.49 -18.31 -5.27
CA ASP A 326 -36.94 -17.73 -6.54
C ASP A 326 -37.70 -16.43 -6.30
N TYR A 327 -36.99 -15.31 -6.31
CA TYR A 327 -37.54 -13.95 -6.25
C TYR A 327 -36.74 -12.98 -7.14
N ASP A 328 -37.37 -11.87 -7.49
CA ASP A 328 -36.74 -10.79 -8.24
C ASP A 328 -35.64 -10.12 -7.41
N LEU A 329 -34.47 -9.91 -8.01
CA LEU A 329 -33.37 -9.19 -7.40
C LEU A 329 -32.66 -8.33 -8.44
N ASP A 330 -32.59 -7.02 -8.19
CA ASP A 330 -32.00 -6.07 -9.13
C ASP A 330 -30.49 -6.33 -9.34
N LEU A 331 -30.02 -6.01 -10.53
CA LEU A 331 -28.64 -6.23 -10.93
C LEU A 331 -27.62 -5.51 -10.04
N TYR A 332 -27.92 -4.30 -9.57
CA TYR A 332 -27.02 -3.53 -8.71
C TYR A 332 -27.15 -3.95 -7.24
N GLU A 333 -28.37 -4.31 -6.80
CA GLU A 333 -28.63 -4.81 -5.45
C GLU A 333 -27.76 -6.03 -5.11
N ARG A 334 -27.52 -6.92 -6.07
CA ARG A 334 -26.57 -8.05 -5.94
C ARG A 334 -25.19 -7.62 -5.46
N THR A 335 -24.66 -6.55 -6.04
CA THR A 335 -23.36 -6.01 -5.66
C THR A 335 -23.41 -5.13 -4.42
N GLU A 336 -24.54 -4.50 -4.12
CA GLU A 336 -24.74 -3.78 -2.86
C GLU A 336 -24.70 -4.74 -1.67
N ILE A 337 -25.33 -5.92 -1.78
CA ILE A 337 -25.20 -7.00 -0.80
C ILE A 337 -23.73 -7.35 -0.63
N ALA A 338 -23.03 -7.64 -1.73
CA ALA A 338 -21.63 -8.06 -1.65
C ALA A 338 -20.70 -7.02 -1.03
N ASN A 339 -20.90 -5.75 -1.38
CA ASN A 339 -20.13 -4.63 -0.87
C ASN A 339 -20.45 -4.34 0.59
N GLY A 340 -21.74 -4.38 0.97
CA GLY A 340 -22.20 -4.13 2.34
C GLY A 340 -21.79 -5.24 3.32
N GLU A 341 -21.69 -6.46 2.81
CA GLU A 341 -21.15 -7.59 3.56
C GLU A 341 -19.62 -7.56 3.70
N GLU A 342 -18.94 -6.63 3.00
CA GLU A 342 -17.48 -6.56 2.92
C GLU A 342 -16.88 -7.90 2.43
N ALA A 343 -17.53 -8.51 1.44
CA ALA A 343 -17.13 -9.82 0.95
C ALA A 343 -15.67 -9.83 0.46
N THR A 344 -14.98 -10.94 0.70
CA THR A 344 -13.62 -11.16 0.22
C THR A 344 -13.60 -11.56 -1.25
N VAL A 345 -14.58 -12.35 -1.69
CA VAL A 345 -14.80 -12.68 -3.11
C VAL A 345 -16.28 -12.69 -3.45
N PHE A 346 -16.59 -12.37 -4.71
CA PHE A 346 -17.93 -12.45 -5.29
C PHE A 346 -17.93 -13.38 -6.50
N VAL A 347 -18.85 -14.34 -6.53
CA VAL A 347 -18.96 -15.31 -7.64
C VAL A 347 -20.40 -15.34 -8.13
N SER A 348 -20.62 -14.79 -9.33
CA SER A 348 -21.91 -14.89 -10.03
C SER A 348 -21.95 -16.18 -10.85
N ILE A 349 -23.04 -16.93 -10.72
CA ILE A 349 -23.21 -18.26 -11.33
C ILE A 349 -24.32 -18.16 -12.37
N HIS A 350 -23.96 -18.47 -13.62
CA HIS A 350 -24.81 -18.40 -14.80
C HIS A 350 -24.70 -19.68 -15.64
N SER A 351 -25.68 -19.87 -16.53
CA SER A 351 -25.65 -20.92 -17.54
C SER A 351 -25.92 -20.28 -18.91
N ASN A 352 -24.93 -20.39 -19.79
CA ASN A 352 -24.80 -19.61 -21.00
C ASN A 352 -25.93 -19.88 -22.00
N SER A 353 -26.03 -19.03 -23.02
CA SER A 353 -26.91 -19.24 -24.15
C SER A 353 -26.33 -18.59 -25.39
N ASN A 354 -26.47 -19.25 -26.54
CA ASN A 354 -25.99 -18.75 -27.82
C ASN A 354 -27.04 -18.98 -28.92
N PRO A 355 -27.20 -18.05 -29.88
CA PRO A 355 -28.02 -18.28 -31.07
C PRO A 355 -27.59 -19.52 -31.88
N ASP A 356 -26.31 -19.87 -31.85
CA ASP A 356 -25.79 -21.12 -32.41
C ASP A 356 -25.87 -22.25 -31.35
N PRO A 357 -26.82 -23.20 -31.46
CA PRO A 357 -27.03 -24.24 -30.46
C PRO A 357 -25.91 -25.29 -30.46
N SER A 358 -24.94 -25.22 -31.37
CA SER A 358 -23.76 -26.09 -31.33
C SER A 358 -22.69 -25.61 -30.34
N LYS A 359 -22.77 -24.37 -29.85
CA LYS A 359 -21.85 -23.86 -28.82
C LYS A 359 -22.04 -24.62 -27.52
N GLN A 360 -20.92 -24.93 -26.88
CA GLN A 360 -20.86 -25.75 -25.67
C GLN A 360 -19.55 -25.45 -24.93
N GLY A 361 -19.53 -25.72 -23.63
CA GLY A 361 -18.34 -25.53 -22.79
C GLY A 361 -18.57 -24.62 -21.59
N VAL A 362 -17.48 -24.45 -20.84
CA VAL A 362 -17.41 -23.61 -19.64
C VAL A 362 -16.55 -22.38 -19.92
N SER A 363 -16.94 -21.22 -19.38
CA SER A 363 -16.16 -19.99 -19.44
C SER A 363 -16.27 -19.20 -18.15
N THR A 364 -15.21 -18.48 -17.79
CA THR A 364 -15.22 -17.61 -16.61
C THR A 364 -14.82 -16.19 -16.99
N TYR A 365 -15.62 -15.23 -16.55
CA TYR A 365 -15.47 -13.82 -16.84
C TYR A 365 -15.01 -13.06 -15.60
N TYR A 366 -14.12 -12.09 -15.81
CA TYR A 366 -13.73 -11.12 -14.79
C TYR A 366 -13.68 -9.72 -15.40
N TYR A 367 -13.47 -8.68 -14.60
CA TYR A 367 -13.31 -7.32 -15.12
C TYR A 367 -12.33 -6.53 -14.26
N ALA A 368 -11.25 -6.03 -14.86
CA ALA A 368 -10.25 -5.23 -14.16
C ALA A 368 -9.56 -4.26 -15.13
N PRO A 369 -10.25 -3.18 -15.55
CA PRO A 369 -9.65 -2.17 -16.41
C PRO A 369 -8.49 -1.46 -15.70
N ALA A 370 -7.36 -1.31 -16.40
CA ALA A 370 -6.10 -0.85 -15.80
C ALA A 370 -6.16 0.61 -15.28
N ASP A 371 -7.06 1.42 -15.82
CA ASP A 371 -7.28 2.83 -15.46
C ASP A 371 -8.28 3.02 -14.31
N ASP A 372 -8.95 1.96 -13.85
CA ASP A 372 -9.86 2.04 -12.71
C ASP A 372 -9.09 1.96 -11.38
N PRO A 373 -9.26 2.94 -10.48
CA PRO A 373 -8.48 3.02 -9.24
C PRO A 373 -8.83 1.95 -8.21
N VAL A 374 -9.98 1.29 -8.34
CA VAL A 374 -10.44 0.22 -7.43
C VAL A 374 -10.21 -1.15 -8.07
N LEU A 375 -10.63 -1.32 -9.33
CA LEU A 375 -10.61 -2.62 -10.01
C LEU A 375 -9.25 -2.94 -10.64
N GLY A 376 -8.56 -1.94 -11.19
CA GLY A 376 -7.25 -2.11 -11.83
C GLY A 376 -6.20 -2.76 -10.91
N PRO A 377 -6.04 -2.30 -9.66
CA PRO A 377 -5.16 -2.95 -8.68
C PRO A 377 -5.53 -4.39 -8.31
N GLN A 378 -6.74 -4.85 -8.67
CA GLN A 378 -7.24 -6.20 -8.39
C GLN A 378 -7.15 -7.14 -9.60
N ALA A 379 -6.53 -6.71 -10.71
CA ALA A 379 -6.52 -7.47 -11.95
C ALA A 379 -5.99 -8.89 -11.79
N GLU A 380 -4.88 -9.06 -11.07
CA GLU A 380 -4.30 -10.38 -10.87
C GLU A 380 -5.17 -11.26 -9.95
N GLN A 381 -5.75 -10.69 -8.90
CA GLN A 381 -6.65 -11.39 -7.98
C GLN A 381 -7.89 -11.91 -8.69
N ARG A 382 -8.50 -11.06 -9.53
CA ARG A 382 -9.69 -11.38 -10.30
C ARG A 382 -9.41 -12.45 -11.35
N ARG A 383 -8.25 -12.35 -12.02
CA ARG A 383 -7.77 -13.35 -12.98
C ARG A 383 -7.49 -14.70 -12.29
N GLN A 384 -6.80 -14.70 -11.15
CA GLN A 384 -6.47 -15.90 -10.38
C GLN A 384 -7.73 -16.62 -9.87
N LEU A 385 -8.71 -15.88 -9.34
CA LEU A 385 -10.00 -16.44 -8.95
C LEU A 385 -10.72 -17.09 -10.15
N ALA A 386 -10.70 -16.42 -11.30
CA ALA A 386 -11.30 -16.92 -12.53
C ALA A 386 -10.61 -18.21 -13.02
N GLU A 387 -9.28 -18.22 -13.02
CA GLU A 387 -8.43 -19.35 -13.40
C GLU A 387 -8.70 -20.58 -12.53
N CYS A 388 -8.67 -20.43 -11.20
CA CYS A 388 -8.94 -21.52 -10.26
C CYS A 388 -10.33 -22.15 -10.47
N ILE A 389 -11.36 -21.33 -10.72
CA ILE A 389 -12.73 -21.83 -10.95
C ILE A 389 -12.86 -22.47 -12.33
N GLN A 390 -12.28 -21.87 -13.36
CA GLN A 390 -12.29 -22.41 -14.72
C GLN A 390 -11.63 -23.78 -14.78
N ASP A 391 -10.42 -23.92 -14.24
CA ASP A 391 -9.66 -25.17 -14.26
C ASP A 391 -10.42 -26.28 -13.51
N ALA A 392 -11.01 -25.95 -12.36
CA ALA A 392 -11.82 -26.89 -11.59
C ALA A 392 -13.08 -27.33 -12.36
N LEU A 393 -13.75 -26.41 -13.06
CA LEU A 393 -14.93 -26.72 -13.88
C LEU A 393 -14.58 -27.60 -15.07
N VAL A 394 -13.52 -27.29 -15.81
CA VAL A 394 -13.05 -28.09 -16.94
C VAL A 394 -12.72 -29.51 -16.46
N ALA A 395 -11.92 -29.63 -15.39
CA ALA A 395 -11.51 -30.91 -14.84
C ALA A 395 -12.69 -31.74 -14.32
N ALA A 396 -13.64 -31.10 -13.63
CA ALA A 396 -14.78 -31.80 -13.05
C ALA A 396 -15.81 -32.19 -14.11
N THR A 397 -16.17 -31.27 -15.01
CA THR A 397 -17.31 -31.45 -15.93
C THR A 397 -16.94 -32.13 -17.25
N GLY A 398 -15.66 -32.13 -17.62
CA GLY A 398 -15.18 -32.64 -18.91
C GLY A 398 -15.70 -31.85 -20.11
N ARG A 399 -16.32 -30.67 -19.89
CA ARG A 399 -16.84 -29.81 -20.94
C ARG A 399 -15.71 -29.02 -21.60
N PRO A 400 -15.89 -28.58 -22.87
CA PRO A 400 -14.89 -27.78 -23.56
C PRO A 400 -14.47 -26.54 -22.76
N ASP A 401 -13.17 -26.30 -22.67
CA ASP A 401 -12.61 -25.11 -22.06
C ASP A 401 -12.67 -23.93 -23.03
N LEU A 402 -13.55 -22.97 -22.76
CA LEU A 402 -13.62 -21.72 -23.51
C LEU A 402 -12.70 -20.64 -22.92
N GLY A 403 -12.13 -20.88 -21.75
CA GLY A 403 -11.14 -20.03 -21.11
C GLY A 403 -11.70 -18.82 -20.37
N LEU A 404 -10.81 -17.84 -20.16
CA LEU A 404 -11.04 -16.66 -19.35
C LEU A 404 -11.26 -15.42 -20.22
N TYR A 405 -12.22 -14.59 -19.86
CA TYR A 405 -12.54 -13.37 -20.62
C TYR A 405 -12.70 -12.15 -19.71
N GLN A 406 -12.33 -10.98 -20.21
CA GLN A 406 -12.75 -9.72 -19.60
C GLN A 406 -14.08 -9.25 -20.20
N ALA A 407 -15.08 -9.04 -19.34
CA ALA A 407 -16.39 -8.53 -19.76
C ALA A 407 -16.91 -7.48 -18.78
N LYS A 408 -17.47 -6.39 -19.31
CA LYS A 408 -17.97 -5.25 -18.53
C LYS A 408 -19.38 -5.51 -17.95
N PHE A 409 -19.63 -6.71 -17.43
CA PHE A 409 -20.89 -7.02 -16.76
C PHE A 409 -21.05 -6.16 -15.52
N ALA A 410 -22.29 -5.73 -15.22
CA ALA A 410 -22.54 -4.82 -14.11
C ALA A 410 -22.03 -5.39 -12.78
N VAL A 411 -22.36 -6.66 -12.49
CA VAL A 411 -21.93 -7.35 -11.26
C VAL A 411 -20.40 -7.43 -11.09
N LEU A 412 -19.64 -7.42 -12.20
CA LEU A 412 -18.18 -7.40 -12.17
C LEU A 412 -17.60 -5.99 -12.05
N ARG A 413 -18.34 -4.98 -12.51
CA ARG A 413 -17.90 -3.59 -12.51
C ARG A 413 -18.29 -2.83 -11.23
N THR A 414 -19.32 -3.26 -10.51
CA THR A 414 -19.81 -2.58 -9.31
C THR A 414 -19.49 -3.30 -7.99
N SER A 415 -18.88 -4.47 -8.05
CA SER A 415 -18.30 -5.17 -6.90
C SER A 415 -16.94 -4.57 -6.51
N ALA A 416 -16.72 -4.37 -5.22
CA ALA A 416 -15.50 -3.74 -4.68
C ALA A 416 -14.36 -4.74 -4.39
N MET A 417 -14.65 -6.03 -4.35
CA MET A 417 -13.72 -7.13 -4.07
C MET A 417 -13.42 -7.95 -5.34
N PRO A 418 -12.44 -8.87 -5.35
CA PRO A 418 -12.24 -9.77 -6.48
C PRO A 418 -13.53 -10.52 -6.85
N SER A 419 -13.94 -10.41 -8.11
CA SER A 419 -15.23 -10.91 -8.58
C SER A 419 -15.14 -11.63 -9.91
N VAL A 420 -15.95 -12.68 -10.09
CA VAL A 420 -16.08 -13.42 -11.34
C VAL A 420 -17.54 -13.73 -11.68
N LEU A 421 -17.81 -13.95 -12.96
CA LEU A 421 -19.07 -14.51 -13.46
C LEU A 421 -18.73 -15.80 -14.19
N VAL A 422 -19.36 -16.89 -13.80
CA VAL A 422 -19.08 -18.23 -14.28
C VAL A 422 -20.24 -18.68 -15.15
N GLU A 423 -19.91 -19.18 -16.34
CA GLU A 423 -20.86 -19.84 -17.24
C GLU A 423 -20.58 -21.35 -17.23
N ILE A 424 -21.46 -22.12 -16.59
CA ILE A 424 -21.17 -23.54 -16.27
C ILE A 424 -21.46 -24.52 -17.42
N ALA A 425 -22.25 -24.12 -18.42
CA ALA A 425 -22.56 -24.81 -19.68
C ALA A 425 -23.59 -23.96 -20.47
N PHE A 426 -23.98 -24.36 -21.68
CA PHE A 426 -24.94 -23.66 -22.54
C PHE A 426 -26.34 -24.29 -22.51
N LEU A 427 -27.35 -23.57 -22.02
CA LEU A 427 -28.77 -23.94 -22.09
C LEU A 427 -29.31 -24.03 -23.51
N SER A 428 -28.71 -23.30 -24.45
CA SER A 428 -29.08 -23.34 -25.86
C SER A 428 -28.67 -24.64 -26.56
N ASN A 429 -27.71 -25.37 -25.99
CA ASN A 429 -27.19 -26.61 -26.54
C ASN A 429 -27.99 -27.81 -25.99
N PRO A 430 -28.60 -28.66 -26.84
CA PRO A 430 -29.45 -29.75 -26.36
C PRO A 430 -28.74 -30.79 -25.47
N GLU A 431 -27.46 -31.06 -25.69
CA GLU A 431 -26.68 -31.99 -24.86
C GLU A 431 -26.43 -31.37 -23.49
N GLU A 432 -26.00 -30.11 -23.45
CA GLU A 432 -25.71 -29.40 -22.21
C GLU A 432 -26.97 -29.01 -21.44
N GLU A 433 -28.07 -28.69 -22.10
CA GLU A 433 -29.38 -28.53 -21.47
C GLU A 433 -29.79 -29.82 -20.74
N ASN A 434 -29.64 -30.98 -21.40
CA ASN A 434 -29.95 -32.27 -20.76
C ASN A 434 -29.07 -32.52 -19.53
N LEU A 435 -27.79 -32.14 -19.57
CA LEU A 435 -26.87 -32.20 -18.43
C LEU A 435 -27.29 -31.23 -17.31
N LEU A 436 -27.58 -29.98 -17.63
CA LEU A 436 -28.02 -28.94 -16.69
C LEU A 436 -29.34 -29.31 -16.00
N GLY A 437 -30.17 -30.14 -16.63
CA GLY A 437 -31.36 -30.72 -16.01
C GLY A 437 -31.10 -31.84 -15.00
N GLN A 438 -29.88 -32.37 -14.91
CA GLN A 438 -29.53 -33.44 -13.99
C GLN A 438 -28.95 -32.91 -12.68
N GLU A 439 -29.52 -33.35 -11.57
CA GLU A 439 -29.04 -33.00 -10.23
C GLU A 439 -27.55 -33.37 -10.03
N TRP A 440 -27.10 -34.50 -10.59
CA TRP A 440 -25.70 -34.92 -10.46
C TRP A 440 -24.73 -33.94 -11.14
N PHE A 441 -25.09 -33.37 -12.29
CA PHE A 441 -24.24 -32.42 -13.01
C PHE A 441 -24.23 -31.07 -12.29
N GLN A 442 -25.39 -30.62 -11.79
CA GLN A 442 -25.48 -29.42 -10.96
C GLN A 442 -24.60 -29.52 -9.71
N LYS A 443 -24.64 -30.65 -9.00
CA LYS A 443 -23.76 -30.91 -7.84
C LYS A 443 -22.29 -30.97 -8.22
N GLN A 444 -21.98 -31.53 -9.39
CA GLN A 444 -20.61 -31.60 -9.91
C GLN A 444 -20.05 -30.21 -10.24
N ALA A 445 -20.84 -29.35 -10.90
CA ALA A 445 -20.48 -27.95 -11.14
C ALA A 445 -20.34 -27.16 -9.83
N ALA A 446 -21.27 -27.33 -8.88
CA ALA A 446 -21.22 -26.69 -7.56
C ALA A 446 -19.94 -27.06 -6.79
N LYS A 447 -19.57 -28.35 -6.80
CA LYS A 447 -18.33 -28.84 -6.20
C LYS A 447 -17.09 -28.28 -6.88
N ALA A 448 -17.11 -28.16 -8.21
CA ALA A 448 -16.01 -27.56 -8.96
C ALA A 448 -15.81 -26.08 -8.61
N ILE A 449 -16.89 -25.29 -8.57
CA ILE A 449 -16.84 -23.88 -8.18
C ILE A 449 -16.33 -23.74 -6.74
N ALA A 450 -16.85 -24.54 -5.80
CA ALA A 450 -16.39 -24.54 -4.41
C ALA A 450 -14.89 -24.86 -4.32
N GLN A 451 -14.42 -25.90 -5.03
CA GLN A 451 -13.01 -26.27 -5.07
C GLN A 451 -12.14 -25.16 -5.67
N GLY A 452 -12.57 -24.50 -6.74
CA GLY A 452 -11.85 -23.36 -7.33
C GLY A 452 -11.71 -22.20 -6.35
N ILE A 453 -12.79 -21.85 -5.63
CA ILE A 453 -12.74 -20.80 -4.60
C ILE A 453 -11.79 -21.22 -3.46
N ILE A 454 -11.82 -22.47 -3.01
CA ILE A 454 -10.92 -22.99 -1.97
C ILE A 454 -9.46 -22.92 -2.43
N SER A 455 -9.16 -23.33 -3.67
CA SER A 455 -7.82 -23.25 -4.25
C SER A 455 -7.31 -21.82 -4.33
N TYR A 456 -8.18 -20.88 -4.73
CA TYR A 456 -7.87 -19.45 -4.74
C TYR A 456 -7.45 -18.95 -3.34
N PHE A 457 -8.22 -19.28 -2.30
CA PHE A 457 -7.88 -18.92 -0.93
C PHE A 457 -6.62 -19.63 -0.40
N ALA A 458 -6.32 -20.84 -0.88
CA ALA A 458 -5.12 -21.56 -0.53
C ALA A 458 -3.86 -21.03 -1.25
N GLY A 459 -4.01 -20.22 -2.30
CA GLY A 459 -2.90 -19.77 -3.15
C GLY A 459 -2.31 -20.88 -4.00
N VAL A 460 -3.11 -21.90 -4.33
CA VAL A 460 -2.69 -23.04 -5.14
C VAL A 460 -3.27 -22.85 -6.54
N ASN A 461 -2.37 -22.74 -7.51
CA ASN A 461 -2.67 -22.92 -8.94
C ASN A 461 -2.15 -24.28 -9.38
#